data_AF-A0A117IWL8-F1
#
_entry.id   AF-A0A117IWL8-F1
#
_cell.length_a   1.000
_cell.length_b   1.000
_cell.length_c   1.000
_cell.angle_alpha   90.00
_cell.angle_beta   90.00
_cell.angle_gamma   90.00
#
_symmetry.space_group_name_H-M   'P 1'
#
loop_
_entity.id
_entity.type
_entity.pdbx_description
1 polymer ?
#
loop_
_entity_poly.entity_id
_entity_poly.type
_entity_poly.pdbx_seq_one_letter_code
_entity_poly.pdbx_strand_id
1 'polypeptide(L)'
;MANLATPRTWVVGETVSAAMMNAEIRDQMNVLIGRETKTGHITVSFTGVDSYTAPAVTFSGAAFSTTPIVTVTIPTTSGATSRWQARGANPTTTGFTPFFQSGAAGATATWSNVTCGWTAIVS
;
A
#
# COMPACT_ATOMS: atom_id res chain seq x y z
N MET A 1 -14.45 -4.39 5.47
CA MET A 1 -15.56 -3.42 5.45
C MET A 1 -15.00 -2.11 5.95
N ALA A 2 -14.96 -1.07 5.11
CA ALA A 2 -14.59 0.29 5.54
C ALA A 2 -15.50 0.67 6.69
N ASN A 3 -14.90 0.95 7.84
CA ASN A 3 -15.67 1.36 9.00
C ASN A 3 -16.19 2.76 8.65
N LEU A 4 -17.43 2.79 8.17
CA LEU A 4 -18.16 4.02 7.90
C LEU A 4 -18.01 4.89 9.14
N ALA A 5 -17.49 6.11 9.00
CA ALA A 5 -17.38 7.04 10.12
C ALA A 5 -18.74 7.04 10.84
N THR A 6 -18.76 6.61 12.11
CA THR A 6 -20.02 6.48 12.85
C THR A 6 -20.68 7.84 12.86
N PRO A 7 -21.87 7.98 12.23
CA PRO A 7 -22.52 9.27 12.16
C PRO A 7 -22.71 9.81 13.57
N ARG A 8 -22.32 11.07 13.80
CA ARG A 8 -22.62 11.71 15.08
C ARG A 8 -24.13 11.72 15.30
N THR A 9 -24.57 11.31 16.49
CA THR A 9 -25.98 11.45 16.90
C THR A 9 -26.23 12.89 17.31
N TRP A 10 -26.92 13.65 16.46
CA TRP A 10 -27.36 15.00 16.79
C TRP A 10 -28.45 14.93 17.86
N VAL A 11 -28.26 15.66 18.96
CA VAL A 11 -29.29 15.79 20.00
C VAL A 11 -30.28 16.86 19.56
N VAL A 12 -31.58 16.62 19.79
CA VAL A 12 -32.63 17.60 19.52
C VAL A 12 -32.33 18.89 20.29
N GLY A 13 -32.22 20.02 19.58
CA GLY A 13 -31.90 21.34 20.15
C GLY A 13 -30.48 21.85 19.91
N GLU A 14 -29.60 21.04 19.31
CA GLU A 14 -28.27 21.51 18.89
C GLU A 14 -28.34 22.33 17.59
N THR A 15 -27.82 23.55 17.60
CA THR A 15 -27.66 24.34 16.37
C THR A 15 -26.43 23.85 15.62
N VAL A 16 -26.65 23.15 14.52
CA VAL A 16 -25.61 22.68 13.62
C VAL A 16 -25.26 23.77 12.63
N SER A 17 -24.00 24.22 12.61
CA SER A 17 -23.57 25.08 11.52
C SER A 17 -23.51 24.28 10.22
N ALA A 18 -23.89 24.91 9.10
CA ALA A 18 -23.78 24.29 7.78
C ALA A 18 -22.35 23.80 7.48
N ALA A 19 -21.33 24.48 8.04
CA ALA A 19 -19.93 24.07 7.91
C ALA A 19 -19.64 22.71 8.57
N MET A 20 -20.22 22.46 9.75
CA MET A 20 -20.05 21.18 10.45
C MET A 20 -20.76 20.04 9.73
N MET A 21 -21.97 20.29 9.21
CA MET A 21 -22.70 19.30 8.41
C MET A 21 -21.95 18.97 7.10
N ASN A 22 -21.40 19.98 6.43
CA ASN A 22 -20.61 19.78 5.20
C ASN A 22 -19.25 19.08 5.46
N ALA A 23 -18.68 19.20 6.66
CA ALA A 23 -17.48 18.45 7.04
C ALA A 23 -17.82 16.97 7.25
N GLU A 24 -18.88 16.68 7.99
CA GLU A 24 -19.37 15.32 8.25
C GLU A 24 -19.73 14.58 6.96
N ILE A 25 -20.50 15.21 6.07
CA ILE A 25 -20.88 14.60 4.79
C ILE A 25 -19.65 14.30 3.93
N ARG A 26 -18.65 15.20 3.88
CA ARG A 26 -17.42 14.96 3.12
C ARG A 26 -16.62 13.80 3.70
N ASP A 27 -16.57 13.66 5.01
CA ASP A 27 -15.86 12.55 5.66
C ASP A 27 -16.56 11.22 5.36
N GLN A 28 -17.88 11.16 5.51
CA GLN A 28 -18.68 9.99 5.17
C GLN A 28 -18.57 9.61 3.68
N MET A 29 -18.59 10.60 2.79
CA MET A 29 -18.47 10.38 1.34
C MET A 29 -17.06 9.98 0.92
N ASN A 30 -16.02 10.48 1.57
CA ASN A 30 -14.65 10.02 1.34
C ASN A 30 -14.47 8.56 1.76
N VAL A 31 -15.12 8.12 2.82
CA VAL A 31 -15.11 6.70 3.23
C VAL A 31 -15.95 5.83 2.30
N LEU A 32 -17.09 6.33 1.81
CA LEU A 32 -17.99 5.58 0.94
C LEU A 32 -17.47 5.45 -0.50
N ILE A 33 -16.84 6.51 -1.03
CA ILE A 33 -16.49 6.63 -2.46
C ILE A 33 -14.97 6.58 -2.67
N GLY A 34 -14.19 6.85 -1.62
CA GLY A 34 -12.73 6.85 -1.69
C GLY A 34 -12.21 5.41 -1.74
N ARG A 35 -11.70 5.03 -2.91
CA ARG A 35 -10.90 3.80 -3.05
C ARG A 35 -9.67 3.93 -2.16
N GLU A 36 -9.67 3.26 -1.01
CA GLU A 36 -8.54 3.28 -0.07
C GLU A 36 -7.28 2.92 -0.84
N THR A 37 -6.36 3.87 -0.93
CA THR A 37 -5.13 3.76 -1.72
C THR A 37 -3.97 4.27 -0.89
N LYS A 38 -2.89 3.49 -0.85
CA LYS A 38 -1.62 3.92 -0.25
C LYS A 38 -0.48 3.62 -1.20
N THR A 39 0.52 4.50 -1.20
CA THR A 39 1.72 4.35 -2.00
C THR A 39 2.94 4.61 -1.15
N GLY A 40 4.08 4.12 -1.61
CA GLY A 40 5.35 4.40 -0.97
C GLY A 40 6.51 3.76 -1.70
N HIS A 41 7.65 3.75 -1.03
CA HIS A 41 8.89 3.22 -1.56
C HIS A 41 9.57 2.33 -0.51
N ILE A 42 10.40 1.40 -0.99
CA ILE A 42 11.29 0.57 -0.19
C ILE A 42 12.67 0.56 -0.83
N THR A 43 13.72 0.57 -0.01
CA THR A 43 15.10 0.41 -0.49
C THR A 43 15.51 -1.05 -0.36
N VAL A 44 15.97 -1.64 -1.46
CA VAL A 44 16.28 -3.06 -1.57
C VAL A 44 17.77 -3.25 -1.84
N SER A 45 18.40 -4.09 -1.00
CA SER A 45 19.79 -4.50 -1.15
C SER A 45 19.93 -5.99 -0.85
N PHE A 46 20.60 -6.73 -1.71
CA PHE A 46 20.91 -8.15 -1.55
C PHE A 46 22.09 -8.54 -2.46
N THR A 47 22.70 -9.69 -2.21
CA THR A 47 23.89 -10.14 -2.95
C THR A 47 23.76 -11.61 -3.34
N GLY A 48 24.02 -11.92 -4.61
CA GLY A 48 24.22 -13.29 -5.08
C GLY A 48 22.98 -14.18 -4.97
N VAL A 49 21.77 -13.63 -5.11
CA VAL A 49 20.52 -14.42 -5.06
C VAL A 49 19.69 -14.22 -6.32
N ASP A 50 18.87 -15.20 -6.66
CA ASP A 50 17.89 -15.16 -7.76
C ASP A 50 16.45 -14.95 -7.24
N SER A 51 16.28 -14.92 -5.92
CA SER A 51 15.06 -14.54 -5.22
C SER A 51 15.39 -13.83 -3.92
N TYR A 52 14.57 -12.85 -3.53
CA TYR A 52 14.77 -12.08 -2.32
C TYR A 52 13.44 -11.71 -1.68
N THR A 53 13.32 -11.96 -0.38
CA THR A 53 12.20 -11.52 0.45
C THR A 53 12.67 -10.35 1.30
N ALA A 54 12.13 -9.16 1.05
CA ALA A 54 12.47 -7.98 1.84
C ALA A 54 11.75 -7.98 3.19
N PRO A 55 12.20 -7.18 4.17
CA PRO A 55 11.45 -6.92 5.39
C PRO A 55 10.02 -6.46 5.12
N ALA A 56 9.10 -6.79 6.02
CA ALA A 56 7.71 -6.39 5.90
C ALA A 56 7.55 -4.86 5.89
N VAL A 57 6.65 -4.38 5.04
CA VAL A 57 6.25 -2.97 4.94
C VAL A 57 4.98 -2.76 5.74
N THR A 58 5.02 -1.83 6.68
CA THR A 58 3.82 -1.36 7.40
C THR A 58 3.23 -0.17 6.67
N PHE A 59 1.93 -0.21 6.42
CA PHE A 59 1.20 0.93 5.87
C PHE A 59 1.10 2.05 6.91
N SER A 60 1.44 3.28 6.52
CA SER A 60 1.24 4.45 7.38
C SER A 60 -0.24 4.80 7.53
N GLY A 61 -0.62 5.35 8.68
CA GLY A 61 -2.00 5.78 8.98
C GLY A 61 -2.94 4.63 9.35
N ALA A 62 -4.25 4.86 9.19
CA ALA A 62 -5.29 3.89 9.54
C ALA A 62 -5.16 2.60 8.73
N ALA A 63 -5.41 1.43 9.33
CA ALA A 63 -5.41 0.16 8.61
C ALA A 63 -6.42 0.19 7.44
N PHE A 64 -6.11 -0.53 6.36
CA PHE A 64 -7.10 -0.78 5.32
C PHE A 64 -8.29 -1.54 5.89
N SER A 65 -9.44 -1.32 5.31
CA SER A 65 -10.66 -1.92 5.80
C SER A 65 -10.92 -3.36 5.35
N THR A 66 -10.22 -3.78 4.31
CA THR A 66 -10.05 -5.17 3.87
C THR A 66 -8.63 -5.34 3.38
N THR A 67 -8.18 -6.59 3.24
CA THR A 67 -6.86 -6.86 2.65
C THR A 67 -6.77 -6.23 1.25
N PRO A 68 -5.80 -5.33 1.00
CA PRO A 68 -5.65 -4.67 -0.29
C PRO A 68 -4.95 -5.56 -1.32
N ILE A 69 -5.08 -5.21 -2.60
CA ILE A 69 -4.21 -5.70 -3.66
C ILE A 69 -2.95 -4.84 -3.67
N VAL A 70 -1.77 -5.47 -3.68
CA VAL A 70 -0.48 -4.77 -3.63
C VAL A 70 0.34 -5.04 -4.89
N THR A 71 0.70 -3.97 -5.59
CA THR A 71 1.64 -3.98 -6.71
C THR A 71 2.97 -3.40 -6.27
N VAL A 72 4.07 -4.04 -6.67
CA VAL A 72 5.43 -3.56 -6.42
C VAL A 72 6.09 -3.31 -7.77
N THR A 73 6.73 -2.15 -7.92
CA THR A 73 7.36 -1.70 -9.15
C THR A 73 8.86 -1.55 -8.93
N ILE A 74 9.64 -2.21 -9.76
CA ILE A 74 11.09 -2.03 -9.84
C ILE A 74 11.35 -0.90 -10.84
N PRO A 75 12.02 0.20 -10.48
CA PRO A 75 12.43 1.18 -11.47
C PRO A 75 13.48 0.54 -12.38
N THR A 76 13.14 0.36 -13.65
CA THR A 76 14.05 -0.23 -14.63
C THR A 76 14.92 0.88 -15.23
N THR A 77 16.09 1.09 -14.65
CA THR A 77 17.25 1.61 -15.39
C THR A 77 18.12 0.40 -15.76
N SER A 78 18.75 0.40 -16.94
CA SER A 78 19.41 -0.80 -17.52
C SER A 78 20.36 -1.51 -16.55
N GLY A 79 20.39 -2.85 -16.58
CA GLY A 79 21.28 -3.67 -15.76
C GLY A 79 20.59 -4.84 -15.05
N ALA A 80 21.06 -5.17 -13.83
CA ALA A 80 20.67 -6.34 -13.06
C ALA A 80 19.20 -6.39 -12.64
N THR A 81 18.49 -5.26 -12.67
CA THR A 81 17.06 -5.13 -12.33
C THR A 81 16.12 -5.49 -13.49
N SER A 82 16.61 -5.46 -14.73
CA SER A 82 15.78 -5.58 -15.96
C SER A 82 15.09 -6.93 -16.15
N ARG A 83 15.56 -7.97 -15.47
CA ARG A 83 15.05 -9.35 -15.59
C ARG A 83 14.20 -9.79 -14.40
N TRP A 84 13.93 -8.88 -13.48
CA TRP A 84 13.29 -9.21 -12.20
C TRP A 84 11.82 -8.82 -12.20
N GLN A 85 11.04 -9.60 -11.47
CA GLN A 85 9.65 -9.34 -11.18
C GLN A 85 9.51 -9.08 -9.68
N ALA A 86 8.54 -8.26 -9.31
CA ALA A 86 8.22 -7.97 -7.92
C ALA A 86 6.72 -8.13 -7.66
N ARG A 87 6.38 -8.54 -6.43
CA ARG A 87 4.99 -8.67 -5.96
C ARG A 87 4.91 -8.39 -4.46
N GLY A 88 3.75 -7.91 -4.02
CA GLY A 88 3.43 -7.91 -2.59
C GLY A 88 2.96 -9.30 -2.17
N ALA A 89 3.74 -9.99 -1.34
CA ALA A 89 3.37 -11.26 -0.74
C ALA A 89 2.65 -11.04 0.60
N ASN A 90 1.74 -11.94 0.94
CA ASN A 90 1.01 -11.97 2.21
C ASN A 90 0.43 -10.60 2.63
N PRO A 91 -0.31 -9.90 1.76
CA PRO A 91 -0.92 -8.63 2.14
C PRO A 91 -1.89 -8.83 3.31
N THR A 92 -1.86 -7.88 4.24
CA THR A 92 -2.81 -7.73 5.34
C THR A 92 -3.40 -6.32 5.30
N THR A 93 -4.33 -6.02 6.20
CA THR A 93 -4.88 -4.66 6.35
C THR A 93 -3.85 -3.64 6.81
N THR A 94 -2.73 -4.08 7.39
CA THR A 94 -1.72 -3.21 8.01
C THR A 94 -0.37 -3.24 7.29
N GLY A 95 -0.14 -4.17 6.38
CA GLY A 95 1.12 -4.25 5.67
C GLY A 95 1.20 -5.37 4.63
N PHE A 96 2.41 -5.62 4.14
CA PHE A 96 2.71 -6.73 3.23
C PHE A 96 4.21 -7.07 3.27
N THR A 97 4.61 -8.18 2.67
CA THR A 97 6.02 -8.56 2.50
C THR A 97 6.43 -8.46 1.03
N PRO A 98 7.36 -7.57 0.64
CA PRO A 98 7.81 -7.50 -0.75
C PRO A 98 8.63 -8.74 -1.14
N PHE A 99 8.31 -9.33 -2.29
CA PHE A 99 9.03 -10.46 -2.85
C PHE A 99 9.54 -10.13 -4.26
N PHE A 100 10.82 -10.44 -4.49
CA PHE A 100 11.53 -10.21 -5.75
C PHE A 100 12.05 -11.53 -6.29
N GLN A 101 11.92 -11.75 -7.60
CA GLN A 101 12.39 -12.96 -8.24
C GLN A 101 12.92 -12.67 -9.65
N SER A 102 14.03 -13.30 -9.98
CA SER A 102 14.59 -13.30 -11.33
C SER A 102 13.70 -14.12 -12.29
N GLY A 103 13.54 -13.65 -13.53
CA GLY A 103 12.82 -14.38 -14.58
C GLY A 103 13.50 -15.68 -15.04
N ALA A 104 14.70 -15.99 -14.52
CA ALA A 104 15.41 -17.23 -14.79
C ALA A 104 16.02 -17.80 -13.51
N ALA A 105 15.77 -19.08 -13.23
CA ALA A 105 16.34 -19.79 -12.08
C ALA A 105 17.88 -19.82 -12.16
N GLY A 106 18.54 -19.57 -11.02
CA GLY A 106 19.99 -19.49 -10.94
C GLY A 106 20.60 -18.21 -11.55
N ALA A 107 19.81 -17.32 -12.14
CA ALA A 107 20.29 -16.01 -12.60
C ALA A 107 20.39 -15.03 -11.43
N THR A 108 21.41 -15.25 -10.59
CA THR A 108 21.67 -14.45 -9.39
C THR A 108 22.03 -13.01 -9.71
N ALA A 109 21.62 -12.08 -8.86
CA ALA A 109 22.00 -10.67 -8.95
C ALA A 109 22.43 -10.10 -7.60
N THR A 110 23.08 -8.95 -7.66
CA THR A 110 23.39 -8.11 -6.49
C THR A 110 22.74 -6.76 -6.72
N TRP A 111 21.88 -6.35 -5.79
CA TRP A 111 21.24 -5.05 -5.77
C TRP A 111 21.83 -4.24 -4.61
N SER A 112 22.15 -2.98 -4.88
CA SER A 112 22.64 -2.04 -3.86
C SER A 112 21.78 -0.79 -3.92
N ASN A 113 21.03 -0.54 -2.84
CA ASN A 113 20.19 0.64 -2.65
C ASN A 113 19.20 0.89 -3.80
N VAL A 114 18.55 -0.17 -4.29
CA VAL A 114 17.54 -0.06 -5.34
C VAL A 114 16.21 0.36 -4.73
N THR A 115 15.74 1.58 -5.02
CA THR A 115 14.45 2.10 -4.54
C THR A 115 13.29 1.53 -5.36
N CYS A 116 12.50 0.62 -4.81
CA CYS A 116 11.30 0.10 -5.47
C CYS A 116 10.05 0.86 -5.00
N GLY A 117 9.12 1.14 -5.91
CA GLY A 117 7.82 1.72 -5.58
C GLY A 117 6.80 0.65 -5.24
N TRP A 118 5.76 1.00 -4.48
CA TRP A 118 4.62 0.12 -4.26
C TRP A 118 3.31 0.92 -4.19
N THR A 119 2.23 0.24 -4.55
CA THR A 119 0.87 0.76 -4.50
C THR A 119 -0.04 -0.33 -3.93
N ALA A 120 -0.80 0.00 -2.89
CA ALA A 120 -1.78 -0.86 -2.26
C ALA A 120 -3.18 -0.25 -2.43
N ILE A 121 -4.14 -1.03 -2.93
CA ILE A 121 -5.48 -0.54 -3.21
C ILE A 121 -6.53 -1.56 -2.80
N VAL A 122 -7.60 -1.12 -2.14
CA VAL A 122 -8.79 -1.95 -1.90
C VAL A 122 -9.66 -1.98 -3.17
N SER A 123 -10.11 -3.19 -3.55
CA SER A 123 -11.03 -3.42 -4.67
C SER A 123 -12.49 -3.36 -4.21
#